data_AF-A0A3D2EVE3-F1
#
_entry.id   AF-A0A3D2EVE3-F1
#
_cell.length_a   1.000
_cell.length_b   1.000
_cell.length_c   1.000
_cell.angle_alpha   90.00
_cell.angle_beta   90.00
_cell.angle_gamma   90.00
#
_symmetry.space_group_name_H-M   'P 1'
#
loop_
_entity.id
_entity.type
_entity.pdbx_description
1 polymer ?
#
loop_
_entity_poly.entity_id
_entity_poly.type
_entity_poly.pdbx_seq_one_letter_code
_entity_poly.pdbx_strand_id
1 'polypeptide(L)'
;DSAGGSAKQARDREFQAIMPLRGKILNTWEVDAGQILASQEVHDIAVAIGVDPGADDLQGLRYGKICILADADSDGLHIATLLCALFVRHFKPLVAAGHVYVAMPPLYRIDVGKE
;
A
#
# COMPACT_ATOMS: atom_id res chain seq x y z
N ASP A 1 6.07 -15.99 -1.90
CA ASP A 1 4.94 -16.32 -2.80
C ASP A 1 3.60 -16.47 -2.07
N SER A 2 3.25 -15.53 -1.17
CA SER A 2 2.17 -15.73 -0.18
C SER A 2 0.82 -15.07 -0.54
N ALA A 3 0.83 -13.93 -1.24
CA ALA A 3 -0.40 -13.24 -1.70
C ALA A 3 -0.20 -12.49 -3.03
N GLY A 4 1.01 -11.96 -3.27
CA GLY A 4 1.33 -11.21 -4.50
C GLY A 4 1.21 -12.04 -5.78
N GLY A 5 1.46 -13.36 -5.73
CA GLY A 5 1.27 -14.26 -6.87
C GLY A 5 -0.20 -14.41 -7.23
N SER A 6 -1.06 -14.68 -6.23
CA SER A 6 -2.51 -14.77 -6.38
C SER A 6 -3.10 -13.44 -6.84
N ALA A 7 -2.66 -12.31 -6.27
CA ALA A 7 -3.12 -10.98 -6.67
C ALA A 7 -2.75 -10.66 -8.13
N LYS A 8 -1.56 -11.05 -8.60
CA LYS A 8 -1.14 -10.86 -10.00
C LYS A 8 -2.03 -11.64 -10.97
N GLN A 9 -2.52 -12.82 -10.58
CA GLN A 9 -3.42 -13.63 -11.39
C GLN A 9 -4.88 -13.16 -11.32
N ALA A 10 -5.32 -12.69 -10.15
CA ALA A 10 -6.69 -12.27 -9.91
C ALA A 10 -7.01 -10.86 -10.43
N ARG A 11 -5.98 -10.04 -10.70
CA ARG A 11 -6.19 -8.65 -11.14
C ARG A 11 -6.74 -8.58 -12.56
N ASP A 12 -7.49 -7.53 -12.83
CA ASP A 12 -7.72 -7.05 -14.18
C ASP A 12 -6.52 -6.20 -14.65
N ARG A 13 -5.74 -6.74 -15.58
CA ARG A 13 -4.52 -6.09 -16.08
C ARG A 13 -4.77 -4.79 -16.85
N GLU A 14 -6.00 -4.51 -17.28
CA GLU A 14 -6.31 -3.29 -18.02
C GLU A 14 -6.21 -2.05 -17.12
N PHE A 15 -6.57 -2.16 -15.84
CA PHE A 15 -6.61 -1.02 -14.92
C PHE A 15 -6.03 -1.26 -13.52
N GLN A 16 -5.66 -2.50 -13.17
CA GLN A 16 -5.12 -2.83 -11.85
C GLN A 16 -3.61 -3.17 -11.92
N ALA A 17 -2.81 -2.38 -11.21
CA ALA A 17 -1.40 -2.65 -10.97
C ALA A 17 -1.19 -3.36 -9.62
N ILE A 18 -0.15 -4.19 -9.53
CA ILE A 18 0.22 -4.90 -8.29
C ILE A 18 1.69 -4.62 -8.01
N MET A 19 1.96 -4.14 -6.80
CA MET A 19 3.31 -3.94 -6.28
C MET A 19 3.50 -4.84 -5.05
N PRO A 20 4.26 -5.95 -5.16
CA PRO A 20 4.50 -6.82 -4.03
C PRO A 20 5.55 -6.21 -3.10
N LEU A 21 5.22 -6.09 -1.81
CA LEU A 21 6.18 -5.74 -0.76
C LEU A 21 6.79 -7.01 -0.15
N ARG A 22 8.06 -6.96 0.22
CA ARG A 22 8.75 -8.07 0.89
C ARG A 22 8.92 -7.74 2.37
N GLY A 23 8.14 -8.38 3.23
CA GLY A 23 8.21 -8.19 4.68
C GLY A 23 7.61 -6.86 5.15
N LYS A 24 7.97 -6.47 6.38
CA LYS A 24 7.53 -5.22 7.00
C LYS A 24 8.40 -4.07 6.50
N ILE A 25 7.78 -2.99 6.07
CA ILE A 25 8.51 -1.77 5.72
C ILE A 25 9.09 -1.10 6.97
N LEU A 26 10.07 -0.22 6.79
CA LEU A 26 10.59 0.61 7.87
C LEU A 26 9.45 1.43 8.52
N ASN A 27 9.49 1.61 9.84
CA ASN A 27 8.64 2.59 10.50
C ASN A 27 9.17 4.00 10.20
N THR A 28 8.38 4.77 9.46
CA THR A 28 8.79 6.05 8.89
C THR A 28 8.23 7.26 9.62
N TRP A 29 7.51 7.05 10.72
CA TRP A 29 6.81 8.13 11.43
C TRP A 29 7.77 9.22 11.94
N GLU A 30 8.91 8.81 12.50
CA GLU A 30 9.92 9.69 13.09
C GLU A 30 11.06 10.04 12.10
N VAL A 31 11.02 9.51 10.88
CA VAL A 31 12.04 9.77 9.85
C VAL A 31 11.63 11.00 9.05
N ASP A 32 12.58 11.87 8.72
CA ASP A 32 12.33 13.02 7.85
C ASP A 32 12.18 12.61 6.38
N ALA A 33 11.35 13.36 5.63
CA ALA A 33 11.03 13.06 4.23
C ALA A 33 12.28 13.01 3.32
N GLY A 34 13.31 13.80 3.61
CA GLY A 34 14.57 13.78 2.84
C GLY A 34 15.44 12.54 3.08
N GLN A 35 15.23 11.82 4.18
CA GLN A 35 16.02 10.63 4.55
C GLN A 35 15.28 9.32 4.26
N ILE A 36 13.96 9.38 4.10
CA ILE A 36 13.12 8.19 3.91
C ILE A 36 13.38 7.46 2.60
N LEU A 37 13.81 8.18 1.56
CA LEU A 37 14.14 7.60 0.25
C LEU A 37 15.39 6.71 0.30
N ALA A 38 16.13 6.68 1.41
CA ALA A 38 17.18 5.70 1.64
C ALA A 38 16.63 4.27 1.82
N SER A 39 15.35 4.11 2.19
CA SER A 39 14.67 2.82 2.15
C SER A 39 14.25 2.50 0.72
N GLN A 40 14.74 1.38 0.21
CA GLN A 40 14.41 0.92 -1.14
C GLN A 40 12.90 0.73 -1.33
N GLU A 41 12.22 0.16 -0.33
CA GLU A 41 10.77 -0.06 -0.38
C GLU A 41 10.00 1.26 -0.50
N VAL A 42 10.38 2.29 0.26
CA VAL A 42 9.72 3.60 0.19
C VAL A 42 10.04 4.30 -1.13
N HIS A 43 11.28 4.20 -1.60
CA HIS A 43 11.67 4.71 -2.91
C HIS A 43 10.83 4.06 -4.03
N ASP A 44 10.70 2.73 -4.01
CA ASP A 44 9.89 2.00 -4.99
C ASP A 44 8.41 2.42 -4.93
N ILE A 45 7.86 2.67 -3.74
CA ILE A 45 6.48 3.17 -3.56
C ILE A 45 6.33 4.56 -4.20
N ALA A 46 7.24 5.49 -3.92
CA ALA A 46 7.21 6.84 -4.47
C ALA A 46 7.27 6.82 -6.00
N VAL A 47 8.18 6.04 -6.57
CA VAL A 47 8.33 5.87 -8.03
C VAL A 47 7.08 5.22 -8.63
N ALA A 48 6.50 4.21 -7.97
CA ALA A 48 5.29 3.55 -8.47
C ALA A 48 4.10 4.52 -8.54
N ILE A 49 3.90 5.32 -7.48
CA ILE A 49 2.81 6.30 -7.37
C ILE A 49 3.05 7.52 -8.26
N GLY A 50 4.31 7.92 -8.47
CA GLY A 50 4.70 9.11 -9.21
C GLY A 50 4.61 10.40 -8.40
N VAL A 51 4.70 10.30 -7.08
CA VAL A 51 4.68 11.45 -6.15
C VAL A 51 5.84 11.27 -5.18
N ASP A 52 6.58 12.35 -4.91
CA ASP A 52 7.69 12.32 -3.98
C ASP A 52 7.22 12.51 -2.52
N PRO A 53 7.91 11.92 -1.53
CA PRO A 53 7.64 12.17 -0.12
C PRO A 53 7.76 13.67 0.21
N GLY A 54 6.73 14.23 0.85
CA GLY A 54 6.69 15.64 1.23
C GLY A 54 6.28 16.60 0.10
N ALA A 55 5.91 16.10 -1.08
CA ALA A 55 5.36 16.94 -2.14
C ALA A 55 4.01 17.56 -1.71
N ASP A 56 3.77 18.81 -2.11
CA ASP A 56 2.54 19.54 -1.82
C ASP A 56 1.43 19.32 -2.86
N ASP A 57 1.77 18.81 -4.04
CA ASP A 57 0.84 18.54 -5.14
C ASP A 57 0.89 17.08 -5.64
N LEU A 58 -0.08 16.73 -6.48
CA LEU A 58 -0.29 15.38 -7.00
C LEU A 58 -0.15 15.32 -8.54
N GLN A 59 0.59 16.26 -9.16
CA GLN A 59 0.62 16.36 -10.63
C GLN A 59 1.19 15.10 -11.31
N GLY A 60 2.10 14.39 -10.65
CA GLY A 60 2.69 13.15 -11.16
C GLY A 60 1.91 11.87 -10.83
N LEU A 61 0.75 11.97 -10.17
CA LEU A 61 0.01 10.81 -9.68
C LEU A 61 -0.40 9.86 -10.81
N ARG A 62 0.07 8.61 -10.73
CA ARG A 62 -0.11 7.57 -11.76
C ARG A 62 -1.35 6.71 -11.55
N TYR A 63 -1.86 6.64 -10.32
CA TYR A 63 -3.01 5.82 -9.95
C TYR A 63 -4.00 6.63 -9.12
N GLY A 64 -5.27 6.66 -9.55
CA GLY A 64 -6.33 7.35 -8.79
C GLY A 64 -6.72 6.64 -7.49
N LYS A 65 -6.36 5.36 -7.32
CA LYS A 65 -6.60 4.57 -6.12
C LYS A 65 -5.35 3.78 -5.75
N ILE A 66 -4.87 4.00 -4.54
CA ILE A 66 -3.78 3.27 -3.90
C ILE A 66 -4.40 2.40 -2.83
N CYS A 67 -4.44 1.09 -3.07
CA CYS A 67 -5.10 0.14 -2.19
C CYS A 67 -4.06 -0.64 -1.37
N ILE A 68 -4.13 -0.52 -0.05
CA ILE A 68 -3.39 -1.37 0.88
C ILE A 68 -4.14 -2.71 0.96
N LEU A 69 -3.52 -3.77 0.45
CA LEU A 69 -4.01 -5.13 0.54
C LEU A 69 -3.08 -5.93 1.45
N ALA A 70 -3.56 -6.26 2.65
CA ALA A 70 -2.84 -7.01 3.65
C ALA A 70 -3.73 -8.12 4.22
N ASP A 71 -3.10 -9.16 4.77
CA ASP A 71 -3.81 -10.28 5.37
C ASP A 71 -4.53 -9.87 6.68
N ALA A 72 -5.55 -10.64 7.06
CA ALA A 72 -6.38 -10.37 8.24
C ALA A 72 -5.71 -10.76 9.58
N ASP A 73 -4.46 -11.19 9.55
CA ASP A 73 -3.70 -11.58 10.74
C ASP A 73 -2.99 -10.39 11.39
N SER A 74 -2.36 -10.64 12.54
CA SER A 74 -1.64 -9.59 13.28
C SER A 74 -0.49 -8.95 12.49
N ASP A 75 0.16 -9.71 11.60
CA ASP A 75 1.27 -9.20 10.80
C ASP A 75 0.77 -8.33 9.64
N GLY A 76 -0.32 -8.71 8.99
CA GLY A 76 -1.01 -7.92 7.98
C GLY A 76 -1.54 -6.61 8.55
N LEU A 77 -2.14 -6.63 9.75
CA LEU A 77 -2.56 -5.41 10.46
C LEU A 77 -1.37 -4.49 10.79
N HIS A 78 -0.23 -5.06 11.17
CA HIS A 78 0.99 -4.29 11.42
C HIS A 78 1.53 -3.67 10.12
N ILE A 79 1.60 -4.42 9.02
CA ILE A 79 2.01 -3.90 7.71
C ILE A 79 1.08 -2.78 7.25
N ALA A 80 -0.23 -2.96 7.38
CA ALA A 80 -1.22 -1.94 7.03
C ALA A 80 -1.00 -0.66 7.85
N THR A 81 -0.73 -0.78 9.15
CA THR A 81 -0.46 0.36 10.02
C THR A 81 0.80 1.12 9.60
N LEU A 82 1.88 0.41 9.25
CA LEU A 82 3.12 1.04 8.78
C LEU A 82 2.92 1.79 7.46
N LEU A 83 2.14 1.22 6.53
CA LEU A 83 1.79 1.88 5.27
C LEU A 83 0.90 3.11 5.50
N CYS A 84 -0.09 3.01 6.40
CA CYS A 84 -0.90 4.16 6.80
C CYS A 84 -0.03 5.27 7.40
N ALA A 85 0.92 4.92 8.28
CA ALA A 85 1.85 5.88 8.86
C ALA A 85 2.69 6.57 7.77
N LEU A 86 3.21 5.81 6.80
CA LEU A 86 3.92 6.35 5.64
C LEU A 86 3.07 7.37 4.87
N PHE A 87 1.86 6.99 4.46
CA PHE A 87 0.99 7.86 3.67
C PHE A 87 0.54 9.11 4.43
N VAL A 88 0.15 8.96 5.70
CA VAL A 88 -0.29 10.09 6.54
C VAL A 88 0.85 11.04 6.88
N ARG A 89 2.07 10.53 7.07
CA ARG A 89 3.22 11.38 7.41
C ARG A 89 3.81 12.07 6.19
N HIS A 90 4.03 11.31 5.12
CA HIS A 90 4.89 11.71 4.00
C HIS A 90 4.13 11.97 2.69
N PHE A 91 2.91 11.46 2.55
CA PHE A 91 2.08 11.66 1.36
C PHE A 91 0.72 12.27 1.70
N LYS A 92 0.72 13.29 2.57
CA LYS A 92 -0.50 13.92 3.08
C LYS A 92 -1.51 14.30 2.00
N PRO A 93 -1.10 14.90 0.85
CA PRO A 93 -2.06 15.25 -0.19
C PRO A 93 -2.80 14.03 -0.77
N LEU A 94 -2.16 12.86 -0.86
CA LEU A 94 -2.83 11.63 -1.33
C LEU A 94 -3.96 11.22 -0.39
N VAL A 95 -3.71 11.29 0.92
CA VAL A 95 -4.72 10.93 1.93
C VAL A 95 -5.85 11.96 1.93
N ALA A 96 -5.51 13.25 1.92
CA ALA A 96 -6.49 14.34 1.94
C ALA A 96 -7.39 14.36 0.70
N ALA A 97 -6.86 14.01 -0.47
CA ALA A 97 -7.61 13.90 -1.72
C ALA A 97 -8.41 12.58 -1.85
N GLY A 98 -8.31 11.67 -0.87
CA GLY A 98 -9.07 10.42 -0.88
C GLY A 98 -8.54 9.38 -1.87
N HIS A 99 -7.22 9.34 -2.12
CA HIS A 99 -6.60 8.35 -3.00
C HIS A 99 -6.13 7.07 -2.29
N VAL A 100 -6.05 7.07 -0.95
CA VAL A 100 -5.58 5.92 -0.16
C VAL A 100 -6.76 5.11 0.35
N TYR A 101 -6.76 3.81 0.07
CA TYR A 101 -7.81 2.86 0.41
C TYR A 101 -7.22 1.65 1.12
N VAL A 102 -8.02 0.98 1.95
CA VAL A 102 -7.70 -0.33 2.53
C VAL A 102 -8.66 -1.35 1.95
N ALA A 103 -8.12 -2.40 1.33
CA ALA A 103 -8.91 -3.53 0.87
C ALA A 103 -9.17 -4.44 2.07
N MET A 104 -10.43 -4.51 2.50
CA MET A 104 -10.82 -5.30 3.65
C MET A 104 -10.84 -6.80 3.29
N PRO A 105 -10.03 -7.65 3.94
CA PRO A 105 -10.13 -9.09 3.76
C PRO A 105 -11.46 -9.62 4.36
N PRO A 106 -11.89 -10.83 3.98
CA PRO A 106 -13.09 -11.45 4.56
C PRO A 106 -12.95 -11.59 6.08
N LEU A 107 -14.00 -11.23 6.82
CA LEU A 107 -14.03 -11.35 8.28
C LEU A 107 -14.30 -12.78 8.75
N TYR A 108 -15.15 -13.49 8.01
CA TYR A 108 -15.50 -14.89 8.26
C TYR A 108 -15.54 -15.65 6.94
N ARG A 109 -15.13 -16.92 6.99
CA ARG A 109 -15.45 -17.89 5.94
C ARG A 109 -16.56 -18.79 6.48
N ILE A 110 -17.65 -18.90 5.72
CA ILE A 110 -18.78 -19.76 6.07
C ILE A 110 -18.75 -20.94 5.10
N ASP A 111 -18.49 -22.13 5.64
CA ASP A 111 -18.47 -23.37 4.87
C ASP A 111 -19.82 -24.09 5.09
N VAL A 112 -20.66 -24.18 4.05
CA VAL A 112 -21.96 -24.89 4.09
C VAL A 112 -21.99 -25.99 3.05
N GLY A 113 -22.02 -27.24 3.53
CA GLY A 113 -21.97 -28.42 2.67
C GLY A 113 -20.65 -28.58 1.91
N LYS A 114 -20.51 -29.72 1.26
CA LYS A 114 -19.52 -30.01 0.23
C LYS A 114 -20.21 -30.89 -0.80
N GLU A 115 -20.88 -30.28 -1.76
CA GLU A 115 -20.82 -30.82 -3.11
C GLU A 115 -20.03 -29.83 -3.95
#